data_AF-A0A932L7C9-F1
#
_entry.id   AF-A0A932L7C9-F1
#
_cell.length_a   1.000
_cell.length_b   1.000
_cell.length_c   1.000
_cell.angle_alpha   90.00
_cell.angle_beta   90.00
_cell.angle_gamma   90.00
#
_symmetry.space_group_name_H-M   'P 1'
#
loop_
_entity.id
_entity.type
_entity.pdbx_description
1 polymer ?
#
loop_
_entity_poly.entity_id
_entity_poly.type
_entity_poly.pdbx_seq_one_letter_code
_entity_poly.pdbx_strand_id
1 'polypeptide(L)'
;MSGDQARRWLVVAVAIGACAAIWGIRAVGNPQSKDRQTRDATDPQPRFAPQVVVQPFPPIVDAPVIAARKVSSQVHDNELVLGVVVNGEARAYPINMLTGPMREIINDKLGGRAIAATW
;
A
#
# COMPACT_ATOMS: atom_id res chain seq x y z
N MET A 1 47.08 24.88 -16.10
CA MET A 1 47.88 23.64 -16.09
C MET A 1 48.24 23.33 -14.66
N SER A 2 47.81 22.16 -14.16
CA SER A 2 48.24 21.47 -12.92
C SER A 2 48.10 22.26 -11.60
N GLY A 3 47.51 21.77 -10.52
CA GLY A 3 47.12 20.41 -10.11
C GLY A 3 46.91 20.44 -8.59
N ASP A 4 46.16 19.47 -8.09
CA ASP A 4 46.04 19.08 -6.67
C ASP A 4 45.25 19.98 -5.69
N GLN A 5 43.93 19.85 -5.75
CA GLN A 5 43.06 20.00 -4.57
C GLN A 5 42.83 18.62 -3.97
N ALA A 6 43.68 18.26 -3.01
CA ALA A 6 43.60 17.03 -2.24
C ALA A 6 42.34 17.01 -1.35
N ARG A 7 41.64 15.89 -1.45
CA ARG A 7 40.49 15.44 -0.66
C ARG A 7 40.69 15.64 0.85
N ARG A 8 39.84 16.44 1.48
CA ARG A 8 39.55 16.36 2.93
C ARG A 8 38.07 16.05 3.11
N TRP A 9 37.72 14.77 3.14
CA TRP A 9 36.44 14.34 3.70
C TRP A 9 36.56 14.44 5.22
N LEU A 10 35.83 15.38 5.82
CA LEU A 10 35.65 15.44 7.26
C LEU A 10 34.72 14.26 7.65
N VAL A 11 35.27 13.21 8.26
CA VAL A 11 34.47 12.24 8.99
C VAL A 11 34.12 12.87 10.33
N VAL A 12 32.90 13.38 10.46
CA VAL A 12 32.35 13.71 11.78
C VAL A 12 31.84 12.41 12.39
N ALA A 13 32.69 11.77 13.18
CA ALA A 13 32.27 10.77 14.14
C ALA A 13 31.64 11.50 15.33
N VAL A 14 30.31 11.47 15.45
CA VAL A 14 29.64 11.79 16.71
C VAL A 14 29.35 10.47 17.40
N ALA A 15 30.10 10.19 18.46
CA ALA A 15 29.85 9.05 19.34
C ALA A 15 30.04 9.48 20.79
N ILE A 16 29.03 10.13 21.40
CA ILE A 16 28.77 10.19 22.86
C ILE A 16 27.29 10.62 23.00
N GLY A 17 26.39 10.02 23.78
CA GLY A 17 26.48 8.94 24.74
C GLY A 17 25.07 8.45 25.08
N ALA A 18 25.00 7.28 25.72
CA ALA A 18 23.76 6.68 26.19
C ALA A 18 23.16 7.52 27.34
N CYS A 19 22.18 8.36 27.02
CA CYS A 19 21.20 8.85 28.00
C CYS A 19 19.91 8.05 27.80
N ALA A 20 19.76 6.97 28.56
CA ALA A 20 18.48 6.30 28.75
C ALA A 20 17.58 7.19 29.61
N ALA A 21 17.03 8.26 29.03
CA ALA A 21 15.92 9.00 29.59
C ALA A 21 14.61 8.46 28.98
N ILE A 22 14.21 7.27 29.42
CA ILE A 22 12.86 6.74 29.18
C ILE A 22 11.93 7.50 30.14
N TRP A 23 11.59 8.74 29.79
CA TRP A 23 10.53 9.49 30.45
C TRP A 23 9.28 9.49 29.55
N GLY A 24 8.43 8.50 29.78
CA GLY A 24 6.98 8.70 29.75
C GLY A 24 6.31 8.84 28.39
N ILE A 25 6.54 7.92 27.45
CA ILE A 25 5.44 7.54 26.55
C ILE A 25 4.45 6.74 27.41
N ARG A 26 3.50 7.41 28.05
CA ARG A 26 2.28 6.72 28.45
C ARG A 26 1.59 6.35 27.15
N ALA A 27 1.60 5.06 26.82
CA ALA A 27 0.65 4.55 25.87
C ALA A 27 -0.74 5.01 26.35
N VAL A 28 -1.35 5.94 25.63
CA VAL A 28 -2.79 6.15 25.74
C VAL A 28 -3.38 4.82 25.28
N GLY A 29 -3.64 3.94 26.24
CA GLY A 29 -4.33 2.69 25.99
C GLY A 29 -5.67 3.09 25.39
N ASN A 30 -5.92 2.69 24.15
CA ASN A 30 -7.20 2.93 23.50
C ASN A 30 -8.31 2.35 24.40
N PRO A 31 -9.17 3.16 25.04
CA PRO A 31 -10.18 2.65 25.96
C PRO A 31 -11.16 1.71 25.24
N GLN A 32 -11.30 1.85 23.92
CA GLN A 32 -12.14 0.96 23.10
C GLN A 32 -11.61 -0.47 23.00
N SER A 33 -10.32 -0.71 23.27
CA SER A 33 -9.73 -2.06 23.18
C SER A 33 -10.26 -2.99 24.27
N LYS A 34 -10.46 -2.47 25.49
CA LYS A 34 -10.98 -3.24 26.63
C LYS A 34 -12.48 -3.51 26.51
N ASP A 35 -13.23 -2.54 25.99
CA ASP A 35 -14.69 -2.68 25.77
C ASP A 35 -15.03 -3.60 24.59
N ARG A 36 -14.14 -3.72 23.60
CA ARG A 36 -14.31 -4.69 22.50
C ARG A 36 -14.13 -6.13 22.99
N GLN A 37 -13.11 -6.38 23.80
CA GLN A 37 -12.80 -7.72 24.32
C GLN A 37 -13.88 -8.27 25.26
N THR A 38 -14.59 -7.41 26.00
CA THR A 38 -15.67 -7.84 26.91
C THR A 38 -17.00 -8.08 26.20
N ARG A 39 -17.24 -7.44 25.05
CA ARG A 39 -18.43 -7.69 24.21
C ARG A 39 -18.32 -8.99 23.41
N ASP A 40 -17.11 -9.34 22.97
CA ASP A 40 -16.87 -10.56 22.18
C ASP A 40 -16.98 -11.86 22.99
N ALA A 41 -16.83 -11.81 24.33
CA ALA A 41 -16.75 -13.01 25.17
C ALA A 41 -18.11 -13.65 25.51
N THR A 42 -19.23 -12.95 25.28
CA THR A 42 -20.57 -13.39 25.73
C THR A 42 -21.62 -13.45 24.62
N ASP A 43 -21.28 -12.97 23.43
CA ASP A 43 -22.14 -13.09 22.25
C ASP A 43 -21.73 -14.35 21.48
N PRO A 44 -22.58 -15.39 21.40
CA PRO A 44 -22.31 -16.52 20.52
C PRO A 44 -22.33 -15.99 19.09
N GLN A 45 -21.13 -15.66 18.59
CA GLN A 45 -20.96 -15.19 17.23
C GLN A 45 -21.64 -16.20 16.30
N PRO A 46 -22.63 -15.77 15.50
CA PRO A 46 -23.25 -16.64 14.52
C PRO A 46 -22.15 -17.32 13.72
N ARG A 47 -22.22 -18.64 13.58
CA ARG A 47 -21.24 -19.36 12.76
C ARG A 47 -21.30 -18.77 11.35
N PHE A 48 -20.17 -18.23 10.88
CA PHE A 48 -20.07 -17.75 9.51
C PHE A 48 -20.38 -18.92 8.57
N ALA A 49 -21.56 -18.87 7.95
CA ALA A 49 -22.10 -19.90 7.08
C ALA A 49 -22.41 -19.28 5.71
N PRO A 50 -21.36 -18.93 4.92
CA PRO A 50 -21.55 -18.25 3.65
C PRO A 50 -22.31 -19.15 2.68
N GLN A 51 -23.27 -18.55 1.97
CA GLN A 51 -23.99 -19.19 0.88
C GLN A 51 -23.42 -18.69 -0.44
N VAL A 52 -23.05 -19.61 -1.33
CA VAL A 52 -22.57 -19.28 -2.68
C VAL A 52 -23.79 -19.12 -3.58
N VAL A 53 -24.18 -17.88 -3.85
CA VAL A 53 -25.35 -17.56 -4.68
C VAL A 53 -24.98 -17.51 -6.17
N VAL A 54 -23.73 -17.17 -6.47
CA VAL A 54 -23.19 -17.09 -7.83
C VAL A 54 -21.78 -17.68 -7.88
N GLN A 55 -21.35 -18.10 -9.07
CA GLN A 55 -19.97 -18.51 -9.28
C GLN A 55 -19.03 -17.31 -9.03
N PRO A 56 -17.95 -17.46 -8.24
CA PRO A 56 -16.95 -16.41 -8.10
C PRO A 56 -16.29 -16.06 -9.43
N PHE A 57 -16.12 -14.78 -9.71
CA PHE A 57 -15.36 -14.32 -10.87
C PHE A 57 -13.87 -14.36 -10.57
N PRO A 58 -13.04 -14.90 -11.48
CA PRO A 58 -11.59 -14.87 -11.30
C PRO A 58 -11.06 -13.43 -11.40
N PRO A 59 -10.06 -13.07 -10.58
CA PRO A 59 -9.43 -11.75 -10.69
C PRO A 59 -8.66 -11.62 -12.00
N ILE A 60 -8.36 -10.38 -12.38
CA ILE A 60 -7.41 -10.11 -13.45
C ILE A 60 -6.00 -10.28 -12.88
N VAL A 61 -5.23 -11.23 -13.42
CA VAL A 61 -3.87 -11.51 -12.95
C VAL A 61 -2.78 -11.11 -13.95
N ASP A 62 -3.15 -10.96 -15.22
CA ASP A 62 -2.23 -10.63 -16.32
C ASP A 62 -2.70 -9.35 -17.03
N ALA A 63 -2.84 -8.26 -16.28
CA ALA A 63 -3.22 -6.97 -16.85
C ALA A 63 -2.04 -6.36 -17.65
N PRO A 64 -2.26 -5.90 -18.89
CA PRO A 64 -1.20 -5.23 -19.65
C PRO A 64 -0.84 -3.89 -19.00
N VAL A 65 0.45 -3.66 -18.80
CA VAL A 65 0.97 -2.41 -18.22
C VAL A 65 1.54 -1.55 -19.34
N ILE A 66 0.98 -0.36 -19.52
CA ILE A 66 1.40 0.60 -20.54
C ILE A 66 2.15 1.72 -19.84
N ALA A 67 3.35 2.05 -20.33
CA ALA A 67 4.07 3.23 -19.85
C ALA A 67 3.25 4.49 -20.13
N ALA A 68 3.10 5.39 -19.15
CA ALA A 68 2.27 6.59 -19.25
C ALA A 68 2.48 7.38 -20.57
N ARG A 69 3.75 7.57 -20.98
CA ARG A 69 4.10 8.27 -22.24
C ARG A 69 3.64 7.60 -23.55
N LYS A 70 3.16 6.35 -23.47
CA LYS A 70 2.68 5.54 -24.61
C LYS A 70 1.16 5.33 -24.58
N VAL A 71 0.48 5.80 -23.53
CA VAL A 71 -0.98 5.76 -23.46
C VAL A 71 -1.52 6.78 -24.47
N SER A 72 -2.52 6.39 -25.25
CA SER A 72 -3.14 7.28 -26.24
C SER A 72 -4.66 7.21 -26.21
N SER A 73 -5.24 6.02 -26.37
CA SER A 73 -6.69 5.81 -26.45
C SER A 73 -7.28 5.00 -25.31
N GLN A 74 -6.42 4.43 -24.46
CA GLN A 74 -6.83 3.57 -23.35
C GLN A 74 -7.35 4.38 -22.16
N VAL A 75 -6.87 5.61 -21.98
CA VAL A 75 -7.19 6.48 -20.85
C VAL A 75 -7.37 7.89 -21.38
N HIS A 76 -8.36 8.63 -20.87
CA HIS A 76 -8.55 10.03 -21.21
C HIS A 76 -7.73 10.95 -20.29
N ASP A 77 -7.35 12.14 -20.76
CA ASP A 77 -6.52 13.08 -19.98
C ASP A 77 -7.12 13.49 -18.62
N ASN A 78 -8.45 13.47 -18.49
CA ASN A 78 -9.18 13.83 -17.28
C ASN A 78 -9.76 12.62 -16.54
N GLU A 79 -9.30 11.41 -16.84
CA GLU A 79 -9.80 10.20 -16.22
C GLU A 79 -9.30 10.02 -14.78
N LEU A 80 -10.18 9.57 -13.89
CA LEU A 80 -9.81 9.26 -12.51
C LEU A 80 -9.01 7.96 -12.45
N VAL A 81 -7.97 7.95 -11.63
CA VAL A 81 -7.11 6.78 -11.43
C VAL A 81 -6.88 6.51 -9.94
N LEU A 82 -6.75 5.24 -9.57
CA LEU A 82 -6.09 4.84 -8.33
C LEU A 82 -4.58 4.90 -8.55
N GLY A 83 -3.92 5.90 -7.96
CA GLY A 83 -2.46 6.02 -7.98
C GLY A 83 -1.83 5.28 -6.79
N VAL A 84 -0.86 4.41 -7.05
CA VAL A 84 -0.14 3.67 -6.01
C VAL A 84 1.36 3.79 -6.23
N VAL A 85 2.11 4.03 -5.14
CA VAL A 85 3.57 3.99 -5.14
C VAL A 85 4.06 3.01 -4.08
N VAL A 86 4.84 2.02 -4.48
CA VAL A 86 5.44 1.02 -3.58
C VAL A 86 6.93 0.91 -3.92
N ASN A 87 7.79 1.07 -2.91
CA ASN A 87 9.25 0.94 -3.04
C ASN A 87 9.85 1.76 -4.21
N GLY A 88 9.28 2.95 -4.49
CA GLY A 88 9.71 3.84 -5.55
C GLY A 88 9.15 3.53 -6.94
N GLU A 89 8.41 2.43 -7.12
CA GLU A 89 7.68 2.12 -8.36
C GLU A 89 6.24 2.66 -8.27
N ALA A 90 5.80 3.35 -9.32
CA ALA A 90 4.47 3.95 -9.40
C ALA A 90 3.59 3.22 -10.44
N ARG A 91 2.29 3.09 -10.13
CA ARG A 91 1.26 2.56 -11.04
C ARG A 91 -0.02 3.39 -10.93
N ALA A 92 -0.74 3.51 -12.04
CA ALA A 92 -2.06 4.12 -12.10
C ALA A 92 -3.06 3.09 -12.64
N TYR A 93 -4.18 2.91 -11.97
CA TYR A 93 -5.27 2.03 -12.37
C TYR A 93 -6.51 2.88 -12.69
N PRO A 94 -6.89 3.05 -13.98
CA PRO A 94 -8.05 3.85 -14.37
C PRO A 94 -9.35 3.29 -13.79
N ILE A 95 -10.16 4.14 -13.18
CA ILE A 95 -11.41 3.72 -12.53
C ILE A 95 -12.37 3.08 -13.51
N ASN A 96 -12.47 3.60 -14.74
CA ASN A 96 -13.41 3.05 -15.72
C ASN A 96 -13.02 1.62 -16.14
N MET A 97 -11.74 1.27 -16.08
CA MET A 97 -11.26 -0.10 -16.30
C MET A 97 -11.54 -1.03 -15.11
N LEU A 98 -11.70 -0.48 -13.91
CA LEU A 98 -12.06 -1.21 -12.70
C LEU A 98 -13.57 -1.31 -12.48
N THR A 99 -14.40 -0.58 -13.25
CA THR A 99 -15.85 -0.48 -13.01
C THR A 99 -16.69 -1.35 -13.97
N GLY A 100 -16.12 -1.96 -15.03
CA GLY A 100 -16.90 -2.85 -15.90
C GLY A 100 -16.16 -3.39 -17.13
N PRO A 101 -16.73 -4.35 -17.90
CA PRO A 101 -18.08 -4.93 -17.77
C PRO A 101 -18.20 -6.19 -16.89
N MET A 102 -17.11 -6.76 -16.33
CA MET A 102 -17.22 -8.07 -15.65
C MET A 102 -16.33 -8.27 -14.40
N ARG A 103 -15.36 -7.39 -14.12
CA ARG A 103 -14.30 -7.64 -13.11
C ARG A 103 -13.72 -6.34 -12.54
N GLU A 104 -13.64 -6.25 -11.22
CA GLU A 104 -13.24 -5.02 -10.50
C GLU A 104 -11.89 -5.17 -9.77
N ILE A 105 -11.32 -6.37 -9.75
CA ILE A 105 -10.07 -6.68 -9.02
C ILE A 105 -8.93 -7.00 -9.99
N ILE A 106 -7.83 -6.26 -9.86
CA ILE A 106 -6.54 -6.54 -10.52
C ILE A 106 -5.52 -6.95 -9.47
N ASN A 107 -5.02 -8.18 -9.56
CA ASN A 107 -3.87 -8.63 -8.79
C ASN A 107 -2.59 -8.22 -9.55
N ASP A 108 -1.71 -7.48 -8.86
CA ASP A 108 -0.49 -6.92 -9.43
C ASP A 108 0.70 -7.17 -8.49
N LYS A 109 1.91 -7.06 -9.02
CA LYS A 109 3.15 -7.04 -8.25
C LYS A 109 3.87 -5.73 -8.54
N LEU A 110 3.82 -4.81 -7.58
CA LEU A 110 4.38 -3.47 -7.70
C LEU A 110 5.52 -3.28 -6.68
N GLY A 111 6.70 -2.84 -7.14
CA GLY A 111 7.84 -2.63 -6.26
C GLY A 111 8.25 -3.88 -5.47
N GLY A 112 8.00 -5.07 -6.04
CA GLY A 112 8.25 -6.36 -5.38
C GLY A 112 7.15 -6.84 -4.42
N ARG A 113 6.08 -6.07 -4.18
CA ARG A 113 4.98 -6.43 -3.28
C ARG A 113 3.73 -6.84 -4.05
N ALA A 114 3.09 -7.92 -3.63
CA ALA A 114 1.78 -8.30 -4.15
C ALA A 114 0.72 -7.32 -3.63
N ILE A 115 -0.12 -6.81 -4.53
CA ILE A 115 -1.23 -5.90 -4.24
C ILE A 115 -2.47 -6.32 -5.05
N ALA A 116 -3.64 -5.91 -4.56
CA ALA A 116 -4.89 -6.02 -5.29
C ALA A 116 -5.49 -4.61 -5.42
N ALA A 117 -5.61 -4.11 -6.65
CA ALA A 117 -6.33 -2.88 -6.93
C ALA A 117 -7.83 -3.21 -7.11
N THR A 118 -8.68 -2.46 -6.41
CA THR A 118 -10.15 -2.59 -6.43
C THR A 118 -10.76 -1.20 -6.28
N TRP A 119 -11.95 -0.99 -6.84
CA TRP A 119 -12.73 0.25 -6.76
C TRP A 119 -14.13 -0.02 -6.23
#